data_AF-A0A451AQK7-F1
#
_entry.id   AF-A0A451AQK7-F1
#
_cell.length_a   1.000
_cell.length_b   1.000
_cell.length_c   1.000
_cell.angle_alpha   90.00
_cell.angle_beta   90.00
_cell.angle_gamma   90.00
#
_symmetry.space_group_name_H-M   'P 1'
#
loop_
_entity.id
_entity.type
_entity.pdbx_description
1 polymer ?
#
loop_
_entity_poly.entity_id
_entity_poly.type
_entity_poly.pdbx_seq_one_letter_code
_entity_poly.pdbx_strand_id
1 'polypeptide(L)'
;MGKYKEGPKAESEIKNALDIRFECFDLGEELTVREWLKTLLRTLWEEDEGFNSKYPFGSDGWKSEIAELLIDNGYMAGYLERKETEPGVSELVELEYDEKDLERIGIALIDAL
;
A
#
# COMPACT_ATOMS: atom_id res chain seq x y z
N MET A 1 24.71 -27.91 -12.67
CA MET A 1 25.16 -26.51 -12.53
C MET A 1 24.15 -25.63 -13.27
N GLY A 2 23.34 -24.83 -12.56
CA GLY A 2 22.42 -23.91 -13.23
C GLY A 2 23.19 -22.83 -13.99
N LYS A 3 22.81 -22.52 -15.22
CA LYS A 3 23.38 -21.39 -15.97
C LYS A 3 22.77 -20.10 -15.43
N TYR A 4 23.62 -19.10 -15.18
CA TYR A 4 23.16 -17.74 -14.88
C TYR A 4 22.38 -17.21 -16.08
N LYS A 5 21.22 -16.60 -15.85
CA LYS A 5 20.46 -15.90 -16.88
C LYS A 5 20.78 -14.42 -16.76
N GLU A 6 21.07 -13.75 -17.88
CA GLU A 6 21.18 -12.30 -17.90
C GLU A 6 19.82 -11.67 -17.55
N GLY A 7 19.85 -10.61 -16.74
CA GLY A 7 18.66 -9.83 -16.39
C GLY A 7 18.28 -8.79 -17.46
N PRO A 8 17.13 -8.11 -17.30
CA PRO A 8 16.68 -7.07 -18.21
C PRO A 8 17.66 -5.88 -18.25
N LYS A 9 17.76 -5.23 -19.41
CA LYS A 9 18.70 -4.12 -19.68
C LYS A 9 18.01 -2.76 -19.77
N ALA A 10 16.68 -2.73 -19.93
CA ALA A 10 15.89 -1.50 -19.99
C ALA A 10 14.77 -1.48 -18.93
N GLU A 11 14.43 -0.28 -18.44
CA GLU A 11 13.35 -0.08 -17.47
C GLU A 11 11.97 -0.53 -18.00
N SER A 12 11.74 -0.39 -19.30
CA SER A 12 10.52 -0.89 -19.95
C SER A 12 10.39 -2.41 -19.88
N GLU A 13 11.51 -3.15 -19.94
CA GLU A 13 11.51 -4.61 -19.81
C GLU A 13 11.17 -5.02 -18.37
N ILE A 14 11.61 -4.22 -17.38
CA ILE A 14 11.25 -4.43 -15.97
C ILE A 14 9.76 -4.18 -15.76
N LYS A 15 9.19 -3.12 -16.34
CA LYS A 15 7.75 -2.83 -16.23
C LYS A 15 6.87 -3.96 -16.79
N ASN A 16 7.30 -4.59 -17.88
CA ASN A 16 6.60 -5.75 -18.45
C ASN A 16 6.61 -6.98 -17.52
N ALA A 17 7.50 -7.03 -16.51
CA ALA A 17 7.52 -8.13 -15.55
C ALA A 17 6.23 -8.21 -14.71
N LEU A 18 5.48 -7.11 -14.58
CA LEU A 18 4.18 -7.07 -13.92
C LEU A 18 3.14 -7.96 -14.62
N ASP A 19 3.28 -8.19 -15.93
CA ASP A 19 2.29 -8.93 -16.72
C ASP A 19 2.70 -10.41 -16.93
N ILE A 20 3.79 -10.86 -16.30
CA ILE A 20 4.22 -12.26 -16.32
C ILE A 20 3.24 -13.10 -15.51
N ARG A 21 2.74 -14.18 -16.11
CA ARG A 21 1.86 -15.17 -15.46
C ARG A 21 2.67 -16.23 -14.72
N PHE A 22 2.17 -16.65 -13.56
CA PHE A 22 2.70 -17.76 -12.78
C PHE A 22 1.58 -18.47 -12.01
N GLU A 23 1.83 -19.72 -11.66
CA GLU A 23 0.94 -20.49 -10.77
C GLU A 23 1.29 -20.13 -9.32
N CYS A 24 0.34 -19.52 -8.60
CA CYS A 24 0.50 -19.24 -7.18
C CYS A 24 -0.05 -20.40 -6.37
N PHE A 25 0.84 -21.12 -5.68
CA PHE A 25 0.46 -22.28 -4.90
C PHE A 25 -0.48 -21.94 -3.73
N ASP A 26 -0.28 -20.79 -3.08
CA ASP A 26 -1.07 -20.38 -1.91
C ASP A 26 -2.50 -19.98 -2.29
N LEU A 27 -2.69 -19.40 -3.48
CA LEU A 27 -4.01 -19.01 -4.00
C LEU A 27 -4.67 -20.11 -4.84
N GLY A 28 -3.90 -21.10 -5.30
CA GLY A 28 -4.40 -22.20 -6.14
C GLY A 28 -4.84 -21.77 -7.54
N GLU A 29 -4.34 -20.64 -8.04
CA GLU A 29 -4.71 -20.08 -9.35
C GLU A 29 -3.50 -19.57 -10.14
N GLU A 30 -3.66 -19.44 -11.46
CA GLU A 30 -2.68 -18.81 -12.34
C GLU A 30 -3.02 -17.33 -12.54
N LEU A 31 -2.10 -16.45 -12.15
CA LEU A 31 -2.28 -15.01 -12.21
C LEU A 31 -1.00 -14.29 -12.62
N THR A 32 -1.10 -13.03 -13.00
CA THR A 32 0.03 -12.15 -13.26
C THR A 32 0.66 -11.63 -11.97
N VAL A 33 1.92 -11.18 -12.02
CA VAL A 33 2.57 -10.49 -10.89
C VAL A 33 1.74 -9.29 -10.42
N ARG A 34 1.14 -8.54 -11.34
CA ARG A 34 0.25 -7.41 -11.03
C ARG A 34 -1.00 -7.85 -10.25
N GLU A 35 -1.70 -8.86 -10.75
CA GLU A 35 -2.89 -9.41 -10.09
C GLU A 35 -2.52 -9.93 -8.69
N TRP A 36 -1.39 -10.63 -8.56
CA TRP A 36 -0.91 -11.11 -7.28
C TRP A 36 -0.64 -9.98 -6.27
N LEU A 37 0.04 -8.91 -6.71
CA LEU A 37 0.29 -7.73 -5.87
C LEU A 37 -1.00 -7.03 -5.45
N LYS A 38 -1.98 -6.90 -6.37
CA LYS A 38 -3.29 -6.33 -6.05
C LYS A 38 -4.03 -7.16 -5.02
N THR A 39 -4.08 -8.47 -5.20
CA THR A 39 -4.71 -9.39 -4.25
C THR A 39 -4.04 -9.27 -2.88
N LEU A 40 -2.70 -9.33 -2.83
CA LEU A 40 -1.95 -9.19 -1.58
C LEU A 40 -2.26 -7.87 -0.86
N LEU A 41 -2.18 -6.74 -1.57
CA LEU A 41 -2.43 -5.43 -0.99
C LEU A 41 -3.88 -5.25 -0.57
N ARG A 42 -4.84 -5.78 -1.35
CA ARG A 42 -6.26 -5.74 -0.99
C ARG A 42 -6.52 -6.55 0.27
N THR A 43 -5.98 -7.77 0.38
CA THR A 43 -6.12 -8.60 1.58
C THR A 43 -5.55 -7.89 2.81
N LEU A 44 -4.33 -7.35 2.72
CA LEU A 44 -3.74 -6.59 3.83
C LEU A 44 -4.59 -5.37 4.21
N TRP A 45 -5.14 -4.67 3.21
CA TRP A 45 -6.03 -3.55 3.45
C TRP A 45 -7.34 -3.98 4.13
N GLU A 46 -8.00 -5.01 3.65
CA GLU A 46 -9.29 -5.48 4.20
C GLU A 46 -9.13 -6.06 5.61
N GLU A 47 -8.05 -6.81 5.85
CA GLU A 47 -7.80 -7.49 7.13
C GLU A 47 -7.10 -6.59 8.16
N ASP A 48 -6.72 -5.36 7.77
CA ASP A 48 -5.90 -4.44 8.58
C ASP A 48 -4.56 -5.05 9.04
N GLU A 49 -4.05 -6.00 8.23
CA GLU A 49 -2.80 -6.70 8.51
C GLU A 49 -1.60 -5.99 7.88
N GLY A 50 -0.40 -6.34 8.35
CA GLY A 50 0.87 -5.91 7.77
C GLY A 50 1.89 -7.04 7.75
N PHE A 51 2.95 -6.92 6.94
CA PHE A 51 4.07 -7.87 6.86
C PHE A 51 4.91 -8.05 8.17
N ASN A 52 4.48 -8.85 9.14
CA ASN A 52 5.19 -8.92 10.44
C ASN A 52 6.64 -9.46 10.35
N SER A 53 7.60 -8.74 10.96
CA SER A 53 8.56 -9.43 11.84
C SER A 53 8.79 -8.71 13.18
N LYS A 54 8.44 -7.41 13.28
CA LYS A 54 7.94 -6.84 14.54
C LYS A 54 6.96 -5.67 14.34
N TYR A 55 7.16 -4.80 13.35
CA TYR A 55 6.18 -3.81 12.85
C TYR A 55 6.54 -3.38 11.41
N PRO A 56 5.97 -4.00 10.37
CA PRO A 56 6.24 -3.66 8.96
C PRO A 56 5.90 -2.22 8.59
N PHE A 57 4.89 -1.65 9.23
CA PHE A 57 4.40 -0.29 9.00
C PHE A 57 3.89 0.35 10.31
N GLY A 58 4.59 0.11 11.43
CA GLY A 58 4.27 0.72 12.74
C GLY A 58 3.25 -0.03 13.61
N SER A 59 3.08 0.43 14.86
CA SER A 59 2.12 -0.09 15.85
C SER A 59 0.74 0.56 15.81
N ASP A 60 0.64 1.69 15.11
CA ASP A 60 -0.49 2.62 15.24
C ASP A 60 -1.44 2.59 14.02
N GLY A 61 -1.24 1.60 13.13
CA GLY A 61 -2.09 1.34 11.97
C GLY A 61 -1.74 2.22 10.75
N TRP A 62 -1.20 1.59 9.71
CA TRP A 62 -0.71 2.24 8.49
C TRP A 62 -1.79 2.95 7.66
N LYS A 63 -3.07 2.57 7.83
CA LYS A 63 -4.19 3.25 7.16
C LYS A 63 -4.38 4.69 7.61
N SER A 64 -4.07 5.00 8.88
CA SER A 64 -4.20 6.36 9.43
C SER A 64 -3.21 7.33 8.78
N GLU A 65 -1.99 6.87 8.48
CA GLU A 65 -0.99 7.65 7.73
C GLU A 65 -1.46 7.94 6.31
N ILE A 66 -2.13 6.98 5.66
CA ILE A 66 -2.75 7.19 4.34
C ILE A 66 -3.92 8.17 4.45
N ALA A 67 -4.75 8.06 5.48
CA ALA A 67 -5.86 8.98 5.73
C ALA A 67 -5.36 10.42 5.89
N GLU A 68 -4.36 10.63 6.75
CA GLU A 68 -3.71 11.93 6.94
C GLU A 68 -3.21 12.49 5.61
N LEU A 69 -2.44 11.70 4.84
CA LEU A 69 -1.91 12.11 3.54
C LEU A 69 -3.03 12.53 2.57
N LEU A 70 -4.11 11.75 2.49
CA LEU A 70 -5.22 12.02 1.57
C LEU A 70 -6.00 13.27 1.97
N ILE A 71 -6.20 13.53 3.27
CA ILE A 71 -6.86 14.74 3.75
C ILE A 71 -5.97 15.96 3.54
N ASP A 72 -4.68 15.87 3.90
CA ASP A 72 -3.70 16.98 3.77
C ASP A 72 -3.54 17.42 2.29
N ASN A 73 -3.76 16.50 1.35
CA ASN A 73 -3.71 16.77 -0.09
C ASN A 73 -5.10 16.98 -0.74
N GLY A 74 -6.19 16.96 0.02
CA GLY A 74 -7.55 17.25 -0.48
C GLY A 74 -8.18 16.15 -1.34
N TYR A 75 -7.68 14.91 -1.27
CA TYR A 75 -8.27 13.74 -1.93
C TYR A 75 -9.32 13.02 -1.08
N MET A 76 -9.38 13.32 0.22
CA MET A 76 -10.38 12.80 1.15
C MET A 76 -10.87 13.91 2.08
N ALA A 77 -12.15 13.87 2.45
CA ALA A 77 -12.70 14.76 3.46
C ALA A 77 -12.31 14.26 4.86
N GLY A 78 -11.95 15.19 5.75
CA GLY A 78 -11.63 14.89 7.12
C GLY A 78 -11.13 16.13 7.86
N TYR A 79 -10.87 15.94 9.15
CA TYR A 79 -10.25 16.92 10.02
C TYR A 79 -8.86 16.42 10.40
N LEU A 80 -7.86 17.30 10.33
CA LEU A 80 -6.55 17.07 10.88
C LEU A 80 -6.10 18.29 11.67
N GLU A 81 -5.55 18.07 12.86
CA GLU A 81 -4.92 19.09 13.66
C GLU A 81 -3.49 18.67 13.97
N ARG A 82 -2.55 19.58 13.71
CA ARG A 82 -1.14 19.42 14.08
C ARG A 82 -0.77 20.46 15.13
N LYS A 83 0.00 20.03 16.13
CA LYS A 83 0.50 20.90 17.18
C LYS A 83 2.02 20.93 17.14
N GLU A 84 2.59 22.12 17.26
CA GLU A 84 4.03 22.29 17.42
C GLU A 84 4.46 21.75 18.80
N THR A 85 5.33 20.73 18.81
CA THR A 85 5.88 20.12 20.03
C THR A 85 7.26 20.67 20.37
N GLU A 86 8.04 21.01 19.35
CA GLU A 86 9.34 21.69 19.43
C GLU A 86 9.48 22.70 18.28
N PRO A 87 10.39 23.69 18.35
CA PRO A 87 10.59 24.65 17.26
C PRO A 87 10.78 23.99 15.89
N GLY A 88 9.79 24.12 15.01
CA GLY A 88 9.78 23.52 13.68
C GLY A 88 9.41 22.03 13.61
N VAL A 89 8.91 21.45 14.69
CA VAL A 89 8.40 20.08 14.77
C VAL A 89 6.91 20.12 15.09
N SER A 90 6.08 19.63 14.17
CA SER A 90 4.64 19.51 14.37
C SER A 90 4.23 18.05 14.39
N GLU A 91 3.47 17.65 15.40
CA GLU A 91 2.90 16.32 15.54
C GLU A 91 1.40 16.35 15.30
N LEU A 92 0.87 15.30 14.66
CA LEU A 92 -0.56 15.08 14.53
C LEU A 92 -1.16 14.84 15.93
N VAL A 93 -2.12 15.65 16.31
CA VAL A 93 -2.80 15.55 17.62
C VAL A 93 -4.25 15.11 17.48
N GLU A 94 -4.87 15.33 16.32
CA GLU A 94 -6.24 14.94 16.06
C GLU A 94 -6.40 14.61 14.57
N LEU A 95 -7.12 13.53 14.30
CA LEU A 95 -7.43 13.04 12.97
C LEU A 95 -8.82 12.43 13.01
N GLU A 96 -9.75 13.02 12.26
CA GLU A 96 -11.11 12.52 12.10
C GLU A 96 -11.44 12.35 10.62
N TYR A 97 -12.00 11.20 10.26
CA TYR A 97 -12.43 10.90 8.90
C TYR A 97 -13.50 9.81 8.89
N ASP A 98 -14.20 9.67 7.76
CA ASP A 98 -15.10 8.54 7.54
C ASP A 98 -14.29 7.33 7.06
N GLU A 99 -14.21 6.30 7.89
CA GLU A 99 -13.51 5.05 7.57
C GLU A 99 -14.01 4.40 6.27
N LYS A 100 -15.30 4.56 5.94
CA LYS A 100 -15.86 4.02 4.69
C LYS A 100 -15.34 4.75 3.46
N ASP A 101 -15.07 6.06 3.59
CA ASP A 101 -14.43 6.81 2.52
C ASP A 101 -12.98 6.38 2.35
N LEU A 102 -12.26 6.15 3.45
CA LEU A 102 -10.90 5.63 3.41
C LEU A 102 -10.84 4.23 2.78
N GLU A 103 -11.75 3.33 3.14
CA GLU A 103 -11.88 2.00 2.53
C GLU A 103 -12.12 2.09 1.01
N ARG A 104 -13.10 2.91 0.61
CA ARG A 104 -13.46 3.10 -0.80
C ARG A 104 -12.28 3.66 -1.61
N ILE A 105 -11.58 4.66 -1.07
CA ILE A 105 -10.43 5.26 -1.75
C ILE A 105 -9.25 4.29 -1.78
N GLY A 106 -8.97 3.58 -0.68
CA GLY A 106 -7.90 2.60 -0.60
C GLY A 106 -8.03 1.49 -1.65
N ILE A 107 -9.23 0.93 -1.81
CA ILE A 107 -9.50 -0.05 -2.86
C ILE A 107 -9.25 0.54 -4.26
N ALA A 108 -9.70 1.77 -4.51
CA ALA A 108 -9.49 2.44 -5.79
C ALA A 108 -8.01 2.69 -6.09
N LEU A 109 -7.20 3.00 -5.07
CA LEU A 109 -5.74 3.16 -5.21
C LEU A 109 -5.06 1.82 -5.56
N ILE A 110 -5.46 0.73 -4.91
CA ILE A 110 -4.93 -0.62 -5.19
C ILE A 110 -5.31 -1.06 -6.61
N ASP A 111 -6.55 -0.81 -7.03
CA ASP A 111 -7.03 -1.16 -8.36
C ASP A 111 -6.31 -0.38 -9.48
N ALA A 112 -5.70 0.76 -9.17
CA ALA A 112 -4.93 1.58 -10.11
C ALA A 112 -3.48 1.08 -10.36
N LEU A 113 -3.01 0.09 -9.59
CA LEU A 113 -1.69 -0.55 -9.79
C LEU A 113 -1.60 -1.35 -11.10
#